data_AF-A0A9E2X711-F1
#
_entry.id   AF-A0A9E2X711-F1
#
_cell.length_a   1.000
_cell.length_b   1.000
_cell.length_c   1.000
_cell.angle_alpha   90.00
_cell.angle_beta   90.00
_cell.angle_gamma   90.00
#
_symmetry.space_group_name_H-M   'P 1'
#
loop_
_entity.id
_entity.type
_entity.pdbx_description
1 polymer ?
#
loop_
_entity_poly.entity_id
_entity_poly.type
_entity_poly.pdbx_seq_one_letter_code
_entity_poly.pdbx_strand_id
1 'polypeptide(L)'
;FEVLGLREIRRRPDEKGRYTNVFLAAPGDEAAAVELTYNWDPETYTGGRNFGHLAYAVDNIYNTCKAFMAHGVTINRPPRDGRMAFIRTPDGISIELLQAGEALPPAEPWTSMPNTGSW
;
A
#
# COMPACT_ATOMS: atom_id res chain seq x y z
N PHE A 1 -8.00 1.99 0.67
CA PHE A 1 -7.55 2.19 -0.73
C PHE A 1 -7.51 3.66 -1.11
N GLU A 2 -8.46 4.48 -0.63
CA GLU A 2 -8.48 5.93 -0.92
C GLU A 2 -7.23 6.68 -0.45
N VAL A 3 -6.65 6.31 0.71
CA VAL A 3 -5.39 6.92 1.19
C VAL A 3 -4.21 6.59 0.26
N LEU A 4 -4.25 5.47 -0.46
CA LEU A 4 -3.28 5.12 -1.52
C LEU A 4 -3.62 5.78 -2.87
N GLY A 5 -4.77 6.45 -3.00
CA GLY A 5 -5.23 7.04 -4.26
C GLY A 5 -5.77 6.04 -5.28
N LEU A 6 -5.89 4.75 -4.93
CA LEU A 6 -6.43 3.72 -5.82
C LEU A 6 -7.95 3.85 -5.95
N ARG A 7 -8.46 3.56 -7.15
CA ARG A 7 -9.88 3.54 -7.47
C ARG A 7 -10.36 2.12 -7.72
N GLU A 8 -11.56 1.82 -7.25
CA GLU A 8 -12.28 0.62 -7.68
C GLU A 8 -12.71 0.80 -9.13
N ILE A 9 -12.19 -0.08 -10.00
CA ILE A 9 -12.50 -0.06 -11.43
C ILE A 9 -13.50 -1.15 -11.80
N ARG A 10 -13.62 -2.20 -10.98
CA ARG A 10 -14.54 -3.32 -11.19
C ARG A 10 -14.79 -4.08 -9.90
N ARG A 11 -16.03 -4.55 -9.74
CA ARG A 11 -16.43 -5.48 -8.69
C ARG A 11 -17.25 -6.60 -9.27
N ARG A 12 -16.94 -7.83 -8.86
CA ARG A 12 -17.61 -9.04 -9.34
C ARG A 12 -17.93 -9.97 -8.17
N PRO A 13 -19.18 -10.04 -7.72
CA PRO A 13 -19.62 -11.12 -6.84
C PRO A 13 -19.76 -12.44 -7.63
N ASP A 14 -19.47 -13.56 -6.99
CA ASP A 14 -19.74 -14.91 -7.48
C ASP A 14 -20.50 -15.68 -6.39
N GLU A 15 -21.82 -15.75 -6.53
CA GLU A 15 -22.69 -16.40 -5.54
C GLU A 15 -22.44 -17.91 -5.45
N LYS A 16 -22.11 -18.55 -6.58
CA LYS A 16 -21.85 -19.99 -6.63
C LYS A 16 -20.53 -20.33 -5.96
N GLY A 17 -19.50 -19.51 -6.20
CA GLY A 17 -18.18 -19.64 -5.58
C GLY A 17 -18.07 -19.06 -4.17
N ARG A 18 -19.06 -18.25 -3.73
CA ARG A 18 -19.11 -17.58 -2.43
C ARG A 18 -17.92 -16.65 -2.17
N TYR A 19 -17.61 -15.79 -3.14
CA TYR A 19 -16.58 -14.76 -2.99
C TYR A 19 -16.94 -13.50 -3.78
N THR A 20 -16.27 -12.39 -3.45
CA THR A 20 -16.31 -11.14 -4.20
C THR A 20 -14.90 -10.73 -4.60
N ASN A 21 -14.68 -10.49 -5.90
CA ASN A 21 -13.44 -9.89 -6.38
C ASN A 21 -13.63 -8.38 -6.59
N VAL A 22 -12.68 -7.60 -6.09
CA VAL A 22 -12.61 -6.14 -6.24
C VAL A 22 -11.30 -5.79 -6.92
N PHE A 23 -11.37 -5.07 -8.04
CA PHE A 23 -10.21 -4.66 -8.81
C PHE A 23 -9.93 -3.18 -8.53
N LEU A 24 -8.72 -2.89 -8.10
CA LEU A 24 -8.26 -1.56 -7.75
C LEU A 24 -7.10 -1.15 -8.65
N ALA A 25 -7.09 0.09 -9.15
CA ALA A 25 -6.00 0.59 -9.96
C ALA A 25 -5.66 2.04 -9.60
N ALA A 26 -4.41 2.43 -9.88
CA ALA A 26 -4.04 3.83 -9.90
C ALA A 26 -4.71 4.52 -11.12
N PRO A 27 -5.14 5.78 -11.00
CA PRO A 27 -5.77 6.49 -12.12
C PRO A 27 -4.84 6.53 -13.36
N GLY A 28 -5.33 6.05 -14.50
CA GLY A 28 -4.55 5.98 -15.74
C GLY A 28 -3.62 4.76 -15.87
N ASP A 29 -3.65 3.84 -14.91
CA ASP A 29 -2.90 2.57 -14.93
C ASP A 29 -3.84 1.37 -14.70
N GLU A 30 -5.02 1.39 -15.32
CA GLU A 30 -6.06 0.38 -15.15
C GLU A 30 -5.63 -1.02 -15.64
N ALA A 31 -4.60 -1.10 -16.49
CA ALA A 31 -4.02 -2.35 -16.97
C ALA A 31 -3.24 -3.11 -15.88
N ALA A 32 -2.72 -2.41 -14.87
CA ALA A 32 -1.96 -2.96 -13.75
C ALA A 32 -2.80 -3.10 -12.46
N ALA A 33 -4.11 -3.36 -12.61
CA ALA A 33 -5.01 -3.47 -11.47
C ALA A 33 -4.63 -4.61 -10.52
N VAL A 34 -4.71 -4.33 -9.21
CA VAL A 34 -4.65 -5.37 -8.18
C VAL A 34 -6.06 -5.93 -7.94
N GLU A 35 -6.17 -7.25 -7.98
CA GLU A 35 -7.41 -7.96 -7.63
C GLU A 35 -7.35 -8.38 -6.16
N LEU A 36 -8.37 -7.99 -5.39
CA LEU A 36 -8.58 -8.45 -4.03
C LEU A 36 -9.77 -9.40 -4.01
N THR A 37 -9.59 -10.57 -3.43
CA THR A 37 -10.65 -11.56 -3.23
C THR A 37 -11.10 -11.54 -1.78
N TYR A 38 -12.40 -11.34 -1.58
CA TYR A 38 -13.06 -11.51 -0.29
C TYR A 38 -13.90 -12.79 -0.33
N ASN A 39 -13.43 -13.85 0.31
CA ASN A 39 -14.20 -15.07 0.53
C ASN A 39 -15.29 -14.80 1.58
N TRP A 40 -16.54 -15.17 1.28
CA TRP A 40 -17.69 -14.88 2.15
C TRP A 40 -17.73 -15.80 3.37
N ASP A 41 -17.15 -16.99 3.23
CA ASP A 41 -16.96 -17.92 4.32
C ASP A 41 -15.68 -17.55 5.08
N PRO A 42 -15.73 -17.35 6.41
CA PRO A 42 -14.58 -16.86 7.17
C PRO A 42 -13.39 -17.82 7.12
N GLU A 43 -12.22 -17.27 6.87
CA GLU A 43 -10.95 -17.97 6.99
C GLU A 43 -9.90 -17.07 7.65
N THR A 44 -8.95 -17.71 8.35
CA THR A 44 -7.80 -16.99 8.90
C THR A 44 -6.75 -16.83 7.81
N TYR A 45 -6.55 -15.60 7.34
CA TYR A 45 -5.42 -15.31 6.46
C TYR A 45 -4.11 -15.37 7.26
N THR A 46 -3.19 -16.22 6.79
CA THR A 46 -1.81 -16.25 7.30
C THR A 46 -0.88 -15.59 6.30
N GLY A 47 0.09 -14.81 6.79
CA GLY A 47 1.15 -14.30 5.93
C GLY A 47 2.06 -15.42 5.39
N GLY A 48 2.55 -15.26 4.16
CA GLY A 48 3.56 -16.13 3.55
C GLY A 48 4.80 -15.34 3.16
N ARG A 49 5.99 -15.97 3.18
CA ARG A 49 7.27 -15.33 2.77
C ARG A 49 7.47 -15.26 1.25
N ASN A 50 6.54 -15.80 0.48
CA ASN A 50 6.62 -15.92 -0.98
C ASN A 50 6.18 -14.64 -1.71
N PHE A 51 5.38 -13.78 -1.08
CA PHE A 51 5.01 -12.48 -1.61
C PHE A 51 5.70 -11.38 -0.80
N GLY A 52 6.58 -10.62 -1.46
CA GLY A 52 7.36 -9.56 -0.80
C GLY A 52 6.49 -8.35 -0.46
N HIS A 53 6.05 -7.63 -1.47
CA HIS A 53 5.22 -6.43 -1.35
C HIS A 53 4.63 -6.04 -2.71
N LEU A 54 3.71 -5.07 -2.67
CA LEU A 54 3.30 -4.30 -3.85
C LEU A 54 3.91 -2.91 -3.78
N ALA A 55 4.41 -2.38 -4.89
CA ALA A 55 5.06 -1.08 -4.94
C ALA A 55 4.24 -0.07 -5.74
N TYR A 56 4.17 1.17 -5.26
CA TYR A 56 3.55 2.29 -5.95
C TYR A 56 4.48 3.49 -6.00
N ALA A 57 4.61 4.11 -7.17
CA ALA A 57 5.27 5.39 -7.31
C ALA A 57 4.32 6.53 -6.88
N VAL A 58 4.85 7.54 -6.19
CA VAL A 58 4.11 8.70 -5.69
C VAL A 58 4.85 9.99 -6.02
N ASP A 59 4.11 11.04 -6.34
CA ASP A 59 4.69 12.32 -6.78
C ASP A 59 5.53 13.00 -5.70
N ASN A 60 5.13 12.85 -4.44
CA ASN A 60 5.89 13.37 -3.30
C ASN A 60 5.77 12.42 -2.10
N ILE A 61 6.85 11.70 -1.83
CA ILE A 61 6.85 10.67 -0.79
C ILE A 61 6.65 11.24 0.62
N TYR A 62 7.15 12.45 0.91
CA TYR A 62 6.98 13.07 2.22
C TYR A 62 5.54 13.52 2.49
N ASN A 63 4.90 14.15 1.51
CA ASN A 63 3.49 14.52 1.62
C ASN A 63 2.61 13.29 1.73
N THR A 64 2.92 12.25 0.95
CA THR A 64 2.24 10.96 1.00
C THR A 64 2.36 10.31 2.39
N CYS A 65 3.58 10.20 2.93
CA CYS A 65 3.79 9.65 4.28
C CYS A 65 3.09 10.48 5.36
N LYS A 66 3.08 11.81 5.27
CA LYS A 66 2.30 12.67 6.20
C LYS A 66 0.80 12.39 6.11
N ALA A 67 0.26 12.27 4.90
CA ALA A 67 -1.15 11.97 4.69
C ALA A 67 -1.50 10.60 5.29
N PHE A 68 -0.65 9.57 5.09
CA PHE A 68 -0.82 8.27 5.73
C PHE A 68 -0.86 8.37 7.26
N MET A 69 0.12 9.06 7.87
CA MET A 69 0.15 9.26 9.33
C MET A 69 -1.09 9.99 9.84
N ALA A 70 -1.56 11.00 9.11
CA ALA A 70 -2.78 11.74 9.47
C ALA A 70 -4.05 10.85 9.44
N HIS A 71 -4.04 9.78 8.66
CA HIS A 71 -5.11 8.76 8.63
C HIS A 71 -4.83 7.56 9.55
N GLY A 72 -3.88 7.68 10.48
CA GLY A 72 -3.57 6.63 11.45
C GLY A 72 -2.75 5.46 10.89
N VAL A 73 -2.23 5.58 9.67
CA VAL A 73 -1.36 4.55 9.08
C VAL A 73 0.06 4.73 9.60
N THR A 74 0.62 3.64 10.14
CA THR A 74 2.01 3.61 10.61
C THR A 74 2.96 3.55 9.41
N ILE A 75 3.99 4.40 9.44
CA ILE A 75 5.12 4.29 8.53
C ILE A 75 6.11 3.28 9.13
N ASN A 76 6.12 2.06 8.60
CA ASN A 76 6.97 0.98 9.12
C ASN A 76 8.45 1.22 8.83
N ARG A 77 8.77 1.71 7.64
CA ARG A 77 10.11 2.19 7.28
C ARG A 77 9.98 3.60 6.70
N PRO A 78 10.51 4.64 7.38
CA PRO A 78 10.40 6.01 6.89
C PRO A 78 11.35 6.29 5.71
N PRO A 79 11.02 7.27 4.84
CA PRO A 79 11.81 7.65 3.68
C PRO A 79 13.05 8.47 4.04
N ARG A 80 13.99 7.84 4.76
CA ARG A 80 15.23 8.49 5.25
C ARG A 80 16.08 9.06 4.12
N ASP A 81 16.10 8.38 3.00
CA ASP A 81 16.84 8.74 1.78
C ASP A 81 16.00 9.58 0.80
N GLY A 82 14.76 9.93 1.18
CA GLY A 82 13.82 10.64 0.31
C GLY A 82 13.37 9.85 -0.92
N ARG A 83 13.64 8.53 -0.96
CA ARG A 83 13.32 7.66 -2.09
C ARG A 83 12.21 6.68 -1.76
N MET A 84 12.26 6.03 -0.60
CA MET A 84 11.47 4.82 -0.36
C MET A 84 10.95 4.72 1.07
N ALA A 85 9.67 4.34 1.21
CA ALA A 85 9.04 4.08 2.50
C ALA A 85 8.25 2.76 2.44
N PHE A 86 7.99 2.17 3.61
CA PHE A 86 7.06 1.04 3.73
C PHE A 86 5.93 1.37 4.70
N ILE A 87 4.74 0.94 4.31
CA ILE A 87 3.56 0.82 5.18
C ILE A 87 3.04 -0.62 5.12
N ARG A 88 2.06 -0.93 5.97
CA ARG A 88 1.41 -2.23 5.97
C ARG A 88 -0.10 -2.09 5.96
N THR A 89 -0.77 -2.94 5.19
CA THR A 89 -2.24 -3.03 5.19
C THR A 89 -2.75 -3.68 6.48
N PRO A 90 -4.04 -3.52 6.82
CA PRO A 90 -4.65 -4.23 7.95
C PRO A 90 -4.47 -5.76 7.89
N ASP A 91 -4.49 -6.33 6.69
CA ASP A 91 -4.29 -7.77 6.46
C ASP A 91 -2.81 -8.20 6.45
N GLY A 92 -1.91 -7.29 6.80
CA GLY A 92 -0.50 -7.60 6.96
C GLY A 92 0.30 -7.67 5.65
N ILE A 93 -0.21 -7.12 4.54
CA ILE A 93 0.52 -7.02 3.28
C ILE A 93 1.37 -5.76 3.27
N SER A 94 2.65 -5.90 2.92
CA SER A 94 3.59 -4.79 2.81
C SER A 94 3.36 -4.00 1.52
N ILE A 95 3.35 -2.67 1.63
CA ILE A 95 3.27 -1.75 0.49
C ILE A 95 4.52 -0.86 0.50
N GLU A 96 5.26 -0.88 -0.60
CA GLU A 96 6.39 0.00 -0.85
C GLU A 96 5.92 1.27 -1.55
N LEU A 97 6.31 2.43 -1.02
CA LEU A 97 6.09 3.73 -1.63
C LEU A 97 7.43 4.21 -2.20
N LEU A 98 7.45 4.56 -3.48
CA LEU A 98 8.62 5.07 -4.16
C LEU A 98 8.37 6.50 -4.64
N GLN A 99 9.32 7.40 -4.39
CA GLN A 99 9.30 8.73 -5.00
C GLN A 99 9.35 8.59 -6.53
N ALA A 100 8.44 9.24 -7.25
CA ALA A 100 8.52 9.34 -8.70
C ALA A 100 9.67 10.29 -9.10
N GLY A 101 10.44 9.95 -10.13
CA GLY A 101 11.62 10.72 -10.53
C GLY A 101 12.81 10.53 -9.57
N GLU A 102 13.54 11.60 -9.27
CA GLU A 102 14.71 11.57 -8.38
C GLU A 102 14.31 11.51 -6.90
N ALA A 103 15.23 11.03 -6.05
CA ALA A 103 15.03 11.07 -4.60
C ALA A 103 14.94 12.52 -4.09
N LEU A 104 14.06 12.76 -3.12
CA LEU A 104 14.00 14.05 -2.44
C LEU A 104 15.20 14.21 -1.50
N PRO A 105 15.68 15.44 -1.24
CA PRO A 105 16.72 15.66 -0.24
C PRO A 105 16.29 15.14 1.14
N PRO A 106 17.17 14.46 1.89
CA PRO A 106 16.87 13.98 3.24
C PRO A 106 16.32 15.10 4.13
N ALA A 107 15.24 14.82 4.85
CA ALA A 107 14.55 15.80 5.69
C ALA A 107 14.02 15.20 7.00
N GLU A 108 13.98 16.02 8.04
CA GLU A 108 13.30 15.68 9.30
C GLU A 108 11.77 15.76 9.15
N PRO A 109 11.00 14.90 9.84
CA PRO A 109 11.45 13.94 10.85
C PRO A 109 11.94 12.60 10.28
N TRP A 110 11.96 12.42 8.94
CA TRP A 110 12.13 11.11 8.33
C TRP A 110 13.50 10.50 8.57
N THR A 111 14.54 11.31 8.48
CA THR A 111 15.94 10.91 8.70
C THR A 111 16.17 10.31 10.08
N SER A 112 15.55 10.89 11.12
CA SER A 112 15.70 10.42 12.50
C SER A 112 14.65 9.39 12.94
N MET A 113 13.53 9.28 12.22
CA MET A 113 12.44 8.36 12.58
C MET A 113 12.91 6.89 12.54
N PRO A 114 12.71 6.11 13.62
CA PRO A 114 13.06 4.70 13.66
C PRO A 114 12.09 3.86 12.82
N ASN A 115 12.48 2.64 12.50
CA ASN A 115 11.55 1.68 11.92
C ASN A 115 10.53 1.25 13.00
N THR A 116 9.32 0.92 12.58
CA THR A 116 8.26 0.42 13.46
C THR A 116 7.74 -0.93 12.96
N GLY A 117 7.78 -1.95 13.82
CA GLY A 117 7.29 -3.29 13.49
C GLY A 117 8.11 -3.99 12.40
N SER A 118 7.42 -4.73 11.52
CA SER A 118 8.01 -5.41 10.35
C SER A 118 7.35 -4.93 9.06
N TRP A 119 8.14 -4.92 7.98
CA TRP A 119 7.76 -4.50 6.64
C TRP A 119 8.36 -5.43 5.61
#